data_AF-A0A352BT92-F1
#
_entry.id   AF-A0A352BT92-F1
#
_cell.length_a   1.000
_cell.length_b   1.000
_cell.length_c   1.000
_cell.angle_alpha   90.00
_cell.angle_beta   90.00
_cell.angle_gamma   90.00
#
_symmetry.space_group_name_H-M   'P 1'
#
loop_
_entity.id
_entity.type
_entity.pdbx_description
1 polymer ?
#
loop_
_entity_poly.entity_id
_entity_poly.type
_entity_poly.pdbx_seq_one_letter_code
_entity_poly.pdbx_strand_id
1 'polypeptide(L)'
;MARILLLGSGELGKEFVIAAQRLGQYVIAVDNYPNAPAMQVAQESEVINMLNGDALDKVVEKHKPDFIVPEIEAIRTERFYDYEAQGIKVIPSAKAANF
;
A
#
# COMPACT_ATOMS: atom_id res chain seq x y z
N MET A 1 -1.65 -7.81 15.30
CA MET A 1 -1.37 -8.07 13.88
C MET A 1 -1.81 -6.84 13.12
N ALA A 2 -0.88 -6.16 12.48
CA ALA A 2 -1.18 -4.99 11.66
C ALA A 2 -1.58 -5.41 10.24
N ARG A 3 -2.43 -4.60 9.61
CA ARG A 3 -2.76 -4.63 8.19
C ARG A 3 -1.97 -3.57 7.45
N ILE A 4 -1.21 -4.00 6.46
CA ILE A 4 -0.32 -3.15 5.67
C ILE A 4 -0.85 -3.09 4.23
N LEU A 5 -1.07 -1.89 3.73
CA LEU A 5 -1.38 -1.65 2.32
C LEU A 5 -0.08 -1.23 1.61
N LEU A 6 0.43 -2.11 0.75
CA LEU A 6 1.62 -1.86 -0.06
C LEU A 6 1.20 -1.27 -1.41
N LEU A 7 1.63 -0.05 -1.73
CA LEU A 7 1.30 0.64 -2.98
C LEU A 7 2.52 0.60 -3.92
N GLY A 8 2.45 -0.27 -4.93
CA GLY A 8 3.60 -0.69 -5.74
C GLY A 8 4.06 -2.09 -5.32
N SER A 9 3.92 -3.06 -6.23
CA SER A 9 4.04 -4.48 -5.92
C SER A 9 5.19 -5.16 -6.71
N GLY A 10 6.25 -4.42 -6.99
CA GLY A 10 7.45 -4.93 -7.67
C GLY A 10 8.30 -5.88 -6.82
N GLU A 11 9.52 -6.16 -7.28
CA GLU A 11 10.43 -7.12 -6.62
C GLU A 11 10.88 -6.66 -5.22
N LEU A 12 11.06 -5.35 -5.00
CA LEU A 12 11.36 -4.82 -3.67
C LEU A 12 10.17 -5.00 -2.73
N GLY A 13 8.96 -4.71 -3.24
CA GLY A 13 7.72 -4.97 -2.53
C GLY A 13 7.57 -6.43 -2.13
N LYS A 14 7.95 -7.37 -2.99
CA LYS A 14 7.89 -8.82 -2.71
C LYS A 14 8.74 -9.22 -1.51
N GLU A 15 9.99 -8.76 -1.45
CA GLU A 15 10.86 -9.02 -0.30
C GLU A 15 10.31 -8.37 0.99
N PHE A 16 9.73 -7.17 0.88
CA PHE A 16 9.03 -6.53 1.98
C PHE A 16 7.85 -7.37 2.49
N VAL A 17 7.01 -7.89 1.59
CA VAL A 17 5.88 -8.75 1.98
C VAL A 17 6.36 -10.01 2.68
N ILE A 18 7.40 -10.67 2.16
CA ILE A 18 7.99 -11.87 2.79
C ILE A 18 8.49 -11.55 4.20
N ALA A 19 9.17 -10.42 4.39
CA ALA A 19 9.65 -9.98 5.70
C ALA A 19 8.49 -9.66 6.67
N ALA A 20 7.46 -8.94 6.20
CA ALA A 20 6.28 -8.60 6.98
C ALA A 20 5.51 -9.86 7.41
N GLN A 21 5.38 -10.86 6.53
CA GLN A 21 4.74 -12.13 6.84
C GLN A 21 5.53 -12.97 7.85
N ARG A 22 6.87 -12.96 7.79
CA ARG A 22 7.72 -13.59 8.81
C ARG A 22 7.51 -12.99 10.21
N LEU A 23 7.05 -11.74 10.27
CA LEU A 23 6.64 -11.06 11.51
C LEU A 23 5.14 -11.23 11.83
N GLY A 24 4.41 -12.05 11.07
CA GLY A 24 2.98 -12.31 11.27
C GLY A 24 2.07 -11.14 10.90
N GLN A 25 2.50 -10.24 10.01
CA GLN A 25 1.67 -9.13 9.54
C GLN A 25 0.83 -9.54 8.32
N TYR A 26 -0.28 -8.82 8.14
CA TYR A 26 -1.20 -9.03 7.02
C TYR A 26 -0.95 -7.98 5.94
N VAL A 27 -0.71 -8.39 4.70
CA VAL A 27 -0.37 -7.48 3.61
C VAL A 27 -1.38 -7.56 2.47
N ILE A 28 -1.82 -6.39 2.02
CA ILE A 28 -2.59 -6.18 0.79
C ILE A 28 -1.65 -5.50 -0.21
N ALA A 29 -1.34 -6.20 -1.30
CA ALA A 29 -0.45 -5.70 -2.35
C ALA A 29 -1.25 -5.03 -3.47
N VAL A 30 -0.95 -3.77 -3.76
CA VAL A 30 -1.64 -2.96 -4.78
C VAL A 30 -0.69 -2.61 -5.91
N ASP A 31 -1.16 -2.75 -7.15
CA ASP A 31 -0.44 -2.31 -8.34
C ASP A 31 -1.41 -1.95 -9.47
N ASN A 32 -0.88 -1.47 -10.60
CA ASN A 32 -1.67 -1.15 -11.80
C ASN A 32 -1.87 -2.32 -12.77
N TYR A 33 -1.31 -3.49 -12.46
CA TYR A 33 -1.41 -4.70 -13.26
C TYR A 33 -1.56 -5.94 -12.36
N PRO A 34 -2.22 -7.02 -12.85
CA PRO A 34 -2.39 -8.25 -12.08
C PRO A 34 -1.09 -9.05 -11.98
N ASN A 35 -1.01 -9.92 -10.99
CA ASN A 35 0.10 -10.88 -10.78
C ASN A 35 1.49 -10.24 -10.59
N ALA A 36 1.54 -8.98 -10.15
CA ALA A 36 2.78 -8.33 -9.77
C ALA A 36 3.55 -9.15 -8.71
N PRO A 37 4.90 -9.06 -8.67
CA PRO A 37 5.73 -9.92 -7.82
C PRO A 37 5.27 -10.02 -6.35
N ALA A 38 4.91 -8.90 -5.71
CA ALA A 38 4.46 -8.89 -4.32
C ALA A 38 3.06 -9.50 -4.12
N MET A 39 2.18 -9.41 -5.13
CA MET A 39 0.82 -9.97 -5.07
C MET A 39 0.84 -11.49 -4.97
N GLN A 40 1.86 -12.15 -5.53
CA GLN A 40 1.98 -13.61 -5.53
C GLN A 40 2.27 -14.18 -4.13
N VAL A 41 2.77 -13.35 -3.23
CA VAL A 41 3.11 -13.73 -1.86
C VAL A 41 2.21 -13.06 -0.83
N ALA A 42 1.52 -11.97 -1.15
CA ALA A 42 0.59 -11.27 -0.25
C ALA A 42 -0.69 -12.07 0.06
N GLN A 43 -1.39 -11.72 1.14
CA GLN A 43 -2.65 -12.36 1.50
C GLN A 43 -3.80 -11.92 0.59
N GLU A 44 -3.83 -10.65 0.21
CA GLU A 44 -4.78 -10.08 -0.73
C GLU A 44 -4.05 -9.17 -1.73
N SER A 45 -4.70 -8.89 -2.86
CA SER A 45 -4.22 -7.92 -3.83
C SER A 45 -5.34 -7.12 -4.47
N GLU A 46 -5.02 -5.91 -4.92
CA GLU A 46 -5.92 -5.03 -5.66
C GLU A 46 -5.22 -4.50 -6.90
N VAL A 47 -5.94 -4.45 -8.01
CA VAL A 47 -5.44 -3.87 -9.27
C VAL A 47 -6.18 -2.58 -9.54
N ILE A 48 -5.52 -1.45 -9.33
CA ILE A 48 -6.11 -0.12 -9.52
C ILE A 48 -5.12 0.83 -10.19
N ASN A 49 -5.65 1.89 -10.80
CA ASN A 49 -4.82 3.04 -11.13
C ASN A 49 -4.52 3.82 -9.83
N MET A 50 -3.31 3.72 -9.30
CA MET A 50 -2.90 4.41 -8.07
C MET A 50 -2.76 5.93 -8.23
N LEU A 51 -2.82 6.46 -9.46
CA LEU A 51 -2.99 7.90 -9.72
C LEU A 51 -4.47 8.33 -9.69
N ASN A 52 -5.42 7.41 -9.49
CA ASN A 52 -6.82 7.75 -9.28
C ASN A 52 -7.10 7.81 -7.76
N GLY A 53 -7.28 9.03 -7.24
CA GLY A 53 -7.55 9.26 -5.82
C GLY A 53 -8.81 8.54 -5.32
N ASP A 54 -9.88 8.51 -6.11
CA ASP A 54 -11.12 7.84 -5.70
C ASP A 54 -10.95 6.32 -5.66
N ALA A 55 -10.06 5.76 -6.49
CA ALA A 55 -9.73 4.35 -6.45
C ALA A 55 -8.90 4.02 -5.20
N LEU A 56 -7.93 4.86 -4.84
CA LEU A 56 -7.18 4.73 -3.58
C LEU A 56 -8.11 4.81 -2.37
N ASP A 57 -8.99 5.81 -2.32
CA ASP A 57 -9.93 6.01 -1.22
C ASP A 57 -10.81 4.76 -0.99
N LYS A 58 -11.29 4.15 -2.07
CA LYS A 58 -12.07 2.90 -2.00
C LYS A 58 -11.27 1.73 -1.47
N VAL A 59 -10.02 1.57 -1.90
CA VAL A 59 -9.13 0.50 -1.44
C VAL A 59 -8.78 0.69 0.05
N VAL A 60 -8.48 1.92 0.45
CA VAL A 60 -8.18 2.26 1.86
C VAL A 60 -9.40 2.01 2.74
N GLU A 61 -10.60 2.45 2.36
CA GLU A 61 -11.83 2.21 3.12
C GLU A 61 -12.20 0.73 3.20
N LYS A 62 -12.00 -0.02 2.11
CA LYS A 62 -12.26 -1.46 2.07
C LYS A 62 -11.38 -2.22 3.05
N HIS A 63 -10.08 -1.95 3.05
CA HIS A 63 -9.09 -2.76 3.78
C HIS A 63 -8.79 -2.25 5.19
N LYS A 64 -9.03 -0.96 5.45
CA LYS A 64 -8.76 -0.26 6.72
C LYS A 64 -7.36 -0.58 7.26
N PRO A 65 -6.29 -0.23 6.50
CA PRO A 65 -4.93 -0.56 6.88
C PRO A 65 -4.47 0.27 8.09
N ASP A 66 -3.60 -0.31 8.91
CA ASP A 66 -2.88 0.42 9.97
C ASP A 66 -1.70 1.21 9.37
N PHE A 67 -1.10 0.66 8.30
CA PHE A 67 0.06 1.24 7.63
C PHE A 67 -0.14 1.29 6.11
N ILE A 68 0.30 2.38 5.49
CA ILE A 68 0.44 2.51 4.04
C ILE A 68 1.92 2.63 3.71
N VAL A 69 2.41 1.72 2.87
CA VAL A 69 3.81 1.67 2.41
C VAL A 69 3.84 1.93 0.91
N PRO A 70 4.19 3.15 0.47
CA PRO A 70 4.45 3.42 -0.94
C PRO A 70 5.82 2.89 -1.35
N GLU A 71 5.87 2.18 -2.47
CA GLU A 71 7.12 1.66 -3.06
C GLU A 71 7.56 2.43 -4.32
N ILE A 72 6.64 3.16 -4.95
CA ILE A 72 6.88 3.95 -6.17
C ILE A 72 6.35 5.38 -6.05
N GLU A 73 6.79 6.27 -6.95
CA GLU A 73 6.36 7.67 -6.99
C GLU A 73 5.05 7.88 -7.76
N ALA A 74 4.64 6.93 -8.61
CA ALA A 74 3.44 7.04 -9.46
C ALA A 74 2.13 6.76 -8.68
N ILE A 75 1.92 7.48 -7.59
CA ILE A 75 0.76 7.40 -6.71
C ILE A 75 0.18 8.81 -6.55
N ARG A 76 -1.13 8.92 -6.32
CA ARG A 76 -1.80 10.18 -5.96
C ARG A 76 -1.47 10.56 -4.50
N THR A 77 -0.21 10.93 -4.25
CA THR A 77 0.41 11.06 -2.92
C THR A 77 -0.17 12.17 -2.06
N GLU A 78 -0.88 13.16 -2.64
CA GLU A 78 -1.59 14.17 -1.87
C GLU A 78 -2.68 13.57 -0.96
N ARG A 79 -3.22 12.39 -1.33
CA ARG A 79 -4.19 11.66 -0.50
C ARG A 79 -3.61 11.13 0.81
N PHE A 80 -2.29 10.99 0.90
CA PHE A 80 -1.63 10.49 2.10
C PHE A 80 -1.84 11.40 3.31
N TYR A 81 -2.00 12.71 3.12
CA TYR A 81 -2.33 13.63 4.21
C TYR A 81 -3.72 13.34 4.79
N ASP A 82 -4.70 13.04 3.94
CA ASP A 82 -6.05 12.68 4.38
C ASP A 82 -6.03 11.35 5.14
N TYR A 83 -5.23 10.39 4.68
CA TYR A 83 -5.10 9.09 5.35
C TYR A 83 -4.39 9.21 6.71
N GLU A 84 -3.34 10.03 6.81
CA GLU A 84 -2.71 10.34 8.11
C GLU A 84 -3.67 11.03 9.07
N ALA A 85 -4.50 11.97 8.58
CA ALA A 85 -5.53 12.61 9.39
C ALA A 85 -6.60 11.63 9.90
N GLN A 86 -6.81 10.51 9.19
CA GLN A 86 -7.67 9.40 9.62
C GLN A 86 -7.00 8.45 10.61
N GLY A 87 -5.73 8.67 10.96
CA GLY A 87 -4.97 7.86 11.90
C GLY A 87 -4.19 6.70 11.26
N ILE A 88 -4.18 6.61 9.93
CA ILE A 88 -3.40 5.61 9.19
C ILE A 88 -1.94 6.08 9.11
N LYS A 89 -0.98 5.22 9.43
CA LYS A 89 0.43 5.61 9.37
C LYS A 89 1.01 5.40 7.98
N VAL A 90 1.28 6.50 7.27
CA VAL A 90 2.02 6.47 6.00
C VAL A 90 3.52 6.36 6.29
N ILE A 91 4.22 5.50 5.55
CA ILE A 91 5.66 5.27 5.74
C ILE A 91 6.49 6.02 4.69
N PRO A 92 7.57 6.74 5.10
CA PRO A 92 7.89 7.11 6.47
C PRO A 92 7.02 8.26 7.02
N SER A 93 6.39 9.03 6.13
CA SER A 93 5.30 9.99 6.41
C SER A 93 4.68 10.47 5.09
N ALA A 94 3.45 11.00 5.11
CA ALA A 94 2.83 11.62 3.93
C ALA A 94 3.70 12.74 3.35
N LYS A 95 4.28 13.58 4.23
CA LYS A 95 5.19 14.65 3.83
C LYS A 95 6.41 14.15 3.07
N ALA A 96 6.98 13.02 3.47
CA ALA A 96 8.15 12.47 2.80
C ALA A 96 7.80 11.80 1.47
N ALA A 97 6.61 11.21 1.35
CA ALA A 97 6.16 10.53 0.14
C ALA A 97 5.52 11.47 -0.89
N ASN A 98 5.09 12.67 -0.49
CA ASN A 98 4.52 13.69 -1.38
C ASN A 98 5.62 14.60 -1.95
N PHE A 99 6.13 14.26 -3.15
CA PHE A 99 7.14 15.00 -3.91
C PHE A 99 6.52 15.75 -5.11
#